data_AF-A0A7V6Y5T7-F1
#
_entry.id   AF-A0A7V6Y5T7-F1
#
_cell.length_a   1.000
_cell.length_b   1.000
_cell.length_c   1.000
_cell.angle_alpha   90.00
_cell.angle_beta   90.00
_cell.angle_gamma   90.00
#
_symmetry.space_group_name_H-M   'P 1'
#
loop_
_entity.id
_entity.type
_entity.pdbx_description
1 polymer ?
#
loop_
_entity_poly.entity_id
_entity_poly.type
_entity_poly.pdbx_seq_one_letter_code
_entity_poly.pdbx_strand_id
1 'polypeptide(L)'
;MKEQNTHQNQVDDEEQKQAKTQEEEAAREEQKQVESQEEVDLQEQTETQEIDKLNKLLEDKQKEIDVYKNRWLRAQADFENYKKRMQREIQEINLYAGELLVRDILPVIDNLERALDSVKDKNDAVYKGVQLIYQQLVDVLKKHEIREIEALGKPFDPNYHEAVMMVESEEFKPNTVAEVLLKGYMYHSKVIRPSMVKVAKN
;
A
#
# COMPACT_ATOMS: atom_id res chain seq x y z
N MET A 1 23.86 111.36 -48.70
CA MET A 1 22.94 110.89 -47.64
C MET A 1 21.87 110.01 -48.28
N LYS A 2 21.58 108.84 -47.69
CA LYS A 2 20.34 108.03 -47.76
C LYS A 2 20.17 106.79 -48.66
N GLU A 3 21.12 106.33 -49.49
CA GLU A 3 20.83 105.13 -50.33
C GLU A 3 21.54 103.82 -49.94
N GLN A 4 22.42 103.80 -48.94
CA GLN A 4 23.08 102.56 -48.51
C GLN A 4 22.40 101.85 -47.34
N ASN A 5 21.32 102.41 -46.77
CA ASN A 5 20.73 101.93 -45.51
C ASN A 5 19.49 101.04 -45.67
N THR A 6 19.13 100.68 -46.91
CA THR A 6 17.92 99.90 -47.21
C THR A 6 18.21 98.44 -47.61
N HIS A 7 19.47 98.10 -47.93
CA HIS A 7 19.88 96.73 -48.28
C HIS A 7 20.40 95.93 -47.07
N GLN A 8 20.84 96.58 -45.98
CA GLN A 8 21.30 95.89 -44.78
C GLN A 8 20.12 95.20 -44.03
N ASN A 9 18.95 95.85 -43.98
CA ASN A 9 17.77 95.33 -43.26
C ASN A 9 17.03 94.17 -43.96
N GLN A 10 17.35 93.82 -45.21
CA GLN A 10 16.73 92.66 -45.91
C GLN A 10 17.55 91.38 -45.78
N VAL A 11 18.87 91.49 -45.56
CA VAL A 11 19.78 90.35 -45.42
C VAL A 11 19.71 89.77 -43.99
N ASP A 12 19.54 90.65 -42.98
CA ASP A 12 19.40 90.25 -41.58
C ASP A 12 18.12 89.42 -41.29
N ASP A 13 17.05 89.58 -42.09
CA ASP A 13 15.76 88.88 -41.93
C ASP A 13 15.76 87.49 -42.62
N GLU A 14 16.60 87.29 -43.65
CA GLU A 14 16.80 85.99 -44.31
C GLU A 14 17.79 85.09 -43.55
N GLU A 15 18.87 85.64 -42.98
CA GLU A 15 19.79 84.89 -42.11
C GLU A 15 19.11 84.46 -40.80
N GLN A 16 18.25 85.32 -40.22
CA GLN A 16 17.44 84.94 -39.05
C GLN A 16 16.39 83.88 -39.36
N LYS A 17 15.83 83.85 -40.59
CA LYS A 17 14.92 82.78 -41.03
C LYS A 17 15.67 81.46 -41.27
N GLN A 18 16.84 81.48 -41.90
CA GLN A 18 17.64 80.26 -42.12
C GLN A 18 18.16 79.66 -40.81
N ALA A 19 18.61 80.50 -39.86
CA ALA A 19 19.01 80.04 -38.53
C ALA A 19 17.84 79.43 -37.73
N LYS A 20 16.64 80.04 -37.77
CA LYS A 20 15.42 79.47 -37.18
C LYS A 20 15.00 78.15 -37.80
N THR A 21 15.15 78.01 -39.11
CA THR A 21 14.77 76.78 -39.84
C THR A 21 15.74 75.63 -39.51
N GLN A 22 17.03 75.93 -39.34
CA GLN A 22 18.03 74.94 -38.93
C GLN A 22 17.90 74.53 -37.44
N GLU A 23 17.54 75.47 -36.55
CA GLU A 23 17.21 75.13 -35.15
C GLU A 23 15.94 74.28 -35.05
N GLU A 24 14.90 74.56 -35.86
CA GLU A 24 13.69 73.74 -35.91
C GLU A 24 13.93 72.34 -36.50
N GLU A 25 14.79 72.20 -37.51
CA GLU A 25 15.17 70.89 -38.06
C GLU A 25 16.03 70.08 -37.09
N ALA A 26 17.00 70.70 -36.42
CA ALA A 26 17.82 70.04 -35.41
C ALA A 26 17.00 69.59 -34.19
N ALA A 27 16.07 70.44 -33.71
CA ALA A 27 15.15 70.07 -32.64
C ALA A 27 14.20 68.92 -33.04
N ARG A 28 13.83 68.84 -34.32
CA ARG A 28 12.97 67.77 -34.85
C ARG A 28 13.73 66.45 -35.06
N GLU A 29 15.01 66.50 -35.38
CA GLU A 29 15.88 65.30 -35.43
C GLU A 29 16.22 64.78 -34.03
N GLU A 30 16.49 65.66 -33.06
CA GLU A 30 16.65 65.28 -31.65
C GLU A 30 15.36 64.66 -31.09
N GLN A 31 14.19 65.25 -31.38
CA GLN A 31 12.91 64.66 -30.99
C GLN A 31 12.70 63.26 -31.58
N LYS A 32 13.02 63.05 -32.86
CA LYS A 32 12.94 61.72 -33.48
C LYS A 32 13.91 60.71 -32.90
N GLN A 33 15.11 61.13 -32.51
CA GLN A 33 16.09 60.25 -31.87
C GLN A 33 15.63 59.85 -30.46
N VAL A 34 15.09 60.79 -29.69
CA VAL A 34 14.51 60.53 -28.37
C VAL A 34 13.30 59.60 -28.47
N GLU A 35 12.39 59.82 -29.43
CA GLU A 35 11.22 58.97 -29.68
C GLU A 35 11.64 57.53 -30.06
N SER A 36 12.68 57.39 -30.89
CA SER A 36 13.22 56.07 -31.28
C SER A 36 13.95 55.33 -30.15
N GLN A 37 14.60 56.05 -29.23
CA GLN A 37 15.22 55.45 -28.05
C GLN A 37 14.18 55.05 -27.00
N GLU A 38 13.12 55.83 -26.83
CA GLU A 38 11.98 55.47 -25.97
C GLU A 38 11.25 54.23 -26.51
N GLU A 39 11.03 54.11 -27.83
CA GLU A 39 10.43 52.91 -28.43
C GLU A 39 11.27 51.64 -28.25
N VAL A 40 12.60 51.74 -28.33
CA VAL A 40 13.51 50.61 -28.12
C VAL A 40 13.57 50.20 -26.64
N ASP A 41 13.62 51.15 -25.71
CA ASP A 41 13.61 50.89 -24.27
C ASP A 41 12.25 50.31 -23.82
N LEU A 42 11.14 50.79 -24.40
CA LEU A 42 9.81 50.21 -24.20
C LEU A 42 9.72 48.77 -24.72
N GLN A 43 10.31 48.46 -25.89
CA GLN A 43 10.36 47.11 -26.45
C GLN A 43 11.20 46.16 -25.58
N GLU A 44 12.42 46.55 -25.19
CA GLU A 44 13.28 45.76 -24.29
C GLU A 44 12.60 45.53 -22.93
N GLN A 45 11.91 46.52 -22.37
CA GLN A 45 11.15 46.38 -21.14
C GLN A 45 9.96 45.41 -21.30
N THR A 46 9.25 45.44 -22.43
CA THR A 46 8.17 44.47 -22.71
C THR A 46 8.70 43.05 -22.89
N GLU A 47 9.80 42.84 -23.62
CA GLU A 47 10.42 41.53 -23.80
C GLU A 47 10.94 40.97 -22.47
N THR A 48 11.57 41.81 -21.65
CA THR A 48 12.06 41.41 -20.31
C THR A 48 10.90 40.99 -19.40
N GLN A 49 9.77 41.73 -19.43
CA GLN A 49 8.57 41.37 -18.68
C GLN A 49 7.91 40.07 -19.17
N GLU A 50 7.94 39.79 -20.47
CA GLU A 50 7.43 38.54 -21.04
C GLU A 50 8.32 37.35 -20.67
N ILE A 51 9.64 37.51 -20.72
CA ILE A 51 10.60 36.49 -20.28
C ILE A 51 10.41 36.17 -18.79
N ASP A 52 10.23 37.18 -17.94
CA ASP A 52 9.95 36.98 -16.51
C ASP A 52 8.63 36.26 -16.25
N LYS A 53 7.57 36.57 -17.00
CA LYS A 53 6.29 35.85 -16.93
C LYS A 53 6.46 34.40 -17.37
N LEU A 54 7.21 34.14 -18.43
CA LEU A 54 7.45 32.80 -18.96
C LEU A 54 8.29 31.96 -17.98
N ASN A 55 9.30 32.56 -17.35
CA ASN A 55 10.12 31.92 -16.32
C ASN A 55 9.28 31.55 -15.09
N LYS A 56 8.41 32.45 -14.62
CA LYS A 56 7.46 32.15 -13.53
C LYS A 56 6.52 31.00 -13.90
N LEU A 57 5.96 31.00 -15.12
CA LEU A 57 5.10 29.93 -15.61
C LEU A 57 5.84 28.58 -15.66
N LEU A 58 7.10 28.58 -16.13
CA LEU A 58 7.96 27.41 -16.16
C LEU A 58 8.22 26.87 -14.74
N GLU A 59 8.52 27.75 -13.79
CA GLU A 59 8.77 27.36 -12.41
C GLU A 59 7.52 26.78 -11.74
N ASP A 60 6.35 27.39 -11.98
CA ASP A 60 5.06 26.89 -11.47
C ASP A 60 4.70 25.53 -12.08
N LYS A 61 4.92 25.35 -13.39
CA LYS A 61 4.73 24.06 -14.07
C LYS A 61 5.70 23.00 -13.57
N GLN A 62 6.95 23.37 -13.28
CA GLN A 62 7.93 22.46 -12.70
C GLN A 62 7.51 22.00 -11.30
N LYS A 63 7.00 22.92 -10.46
CA LYS A 63 6.44 22.60 -9.14
C LYS A 63 5.22 21.67 -9.25
N GLU A 64 4.31 21.93 -10.19
CA GLU A 64 3.17 21.04 -10.45
C GLU A 64 3.64 19.63 -10.84
N ILE A 65 4.60 19.52 -11.76
CA ILE A 65 5.20 18.25 -12.19
C ILE A 65 5.79 17.50 -10.99
N ASP A 66 6.52 18.19 -10.12
CA ASP A 66 7.11 17.58 -8.94
C ASP A 66 6.05 17.08 -7.95
N VAL A 67 4.96 17.82 -7.77
CA VAL A 67 3.81 17.38 -6.95
C VAL A 67 3.18 16.12 -7.53
N TYR A 68 2.90 16.09 -8.84
CA TYR A 68 2.31 14.92 -9.50
C TYR A 68 3.25 13.72 -9.48
N LYS A 69 4.55 13.93 -9.70
CA LYS A 69 5.56 12.88 -9.65
C LYS A 69 5.66 12.27 -8.26
N ASN A 70 5.68 13.10 -7.22
CA ASN A 70 5.65 12.63 -5.82
C ASN A 70 4.36 11.85 -5.51
N ARG A 71 3.21 12.34 -5.97
CA ARG A 71 1.93 11.64 -5.81
C ARG A 71 1.92 10.29 -6.53
N TRP A 72 2.47 10.24 -7.74
CA TRP A 72 2.57 9.03 -8.55
C TRP A 72 3.52 8.00 -7.91
N LEU A 73 4.70 8.43 -7.45
CA LEU A 73 5.64 7.55 -6.73
C LEU A 73 5.02 6.96 -5.46
N ARG A 74 4.28 7.78 -4.70
CA ARG A 74 3.55 7.28 -3.51
C ARG A 74 2.47 6.26 -3.91
N ALA A 75 1.65 6.56 -4.91
CA ALA A 75 0.63 5.64 -5.38
C ALA A 75 1.21 4.32 -5.90
N GLN A 76 2.36 4.38 -6.58
CA GLN A 76 3.09 3.19 -7.02
C GLN A 76 3.57 2.36 -5.83
N ALA A 77 4.16 3.01 -4.81
CA ALA A 77 4.60 2.32 -3.60
C ALA A 77 3.42 1.66 -2.85
N ASP A 78 2.29 2.37 -2.73
CA ASP A 78 1.07 1.84 -2.13
C ASP A 78 0.53 0.63 -2.90
N PHE A 79 0.57 0.68 -4.23
CA PHE A 79 0.17 -0.44 -5.09
C PHE A 79 1.09 -1.66 -4.93
N GLU A 80 2.40 -1.46 -4.86
CA GLU A 80 3.35 -2.55 -4.62
C GLU A 80 3.14 -3.19 -3.24
N ASN A 81 2.88 -2.38 -2.22
CA ASN A 81 2.55 -2.86 -0.87
C ASN A 81 1.24 -3.63 -0.86
N TYR A 82 0.21 -3.12 -1.55
CA TYR A 82 -1.07 -3.81 -1.72
C TYR A 82 -0.89 -5.16 -2.41
N LYS A 83 -0.15 -5.21 -3.52
CA LYS A 83 0.11 -6.45 -4.26
C LYS A 83 0.81 -7.50 -3.38
N LYS A 84 1.82 -7.09 -2.62
CA LYS A 84 2.52 -7.98 -1.67
C LYS A 84 1.58 -8.49 -0.58
N ARG A 85 0.71 -7.63 -0.05
CA ARG A 85 -0.29 -8.02 0.95
C ARG A 85 -1.29 -9.03 0.38
N MET A 86 -1.86 -8.72 -0.79
CA MET A 86 -2.82 -9.58 -1.47
C MET A 86 -2.24 -10.96 -1.80
N GLN A 87 -0.96 -11.03 -2.21
CA GLN A 87 -0.30 -12.32 -2.43
C GLN A 87 -0.22 -13.17 -1.17
N ARG A 88 0.06 -12.58 0.01
CA ARG A 88 0.06 -13.30 1.28
C ARG A 88 -1.34 -13.78 1.66
N GLU A 89 -2.34 -12.91 1.52
CA GLU A 89 -3.74 -13.26 1.80
C GLU A 89 -4.21 -14.43 0.92
N ILE A 90 -3.91 -14.41 -0.38
CA ILE A 90 -4.23 -15.51 -1.30
C ILE A 90 -3.50 -16.80 -0.90
N GLN A 91 -2.23 -16.72 -0.51
CA GLN A 91 -1.47 -17.88 -0.04
C GLN A 91 -2.09 -18.47 1.23
N GLU A 92 -2.49 -17.64 2.20
CA GLU A 92 -3.15 -18.09 3.42
C GLU A 92 -4.51 -18.73 3.13
N ILE A 93 -5.33 -18.11 2.27
CA ILE A 93 -6.63 -18.67 1.86
C ILE A 93 -6.43 -20.04 1.21
N ASN A 94 -5.46 -20.17 0.30
CA ASN A 94 -5.18 -21.44 -0.36
C ASN A 94 -4.66 -22.51 0.61
N LEU A 95 -3.83 -22.12 1.58
CA LEU A 95 -3.31 -23.03 2.60
C LEU A 95 -4.45 -23.60 3.46
N TYR A 96 -5.43 -22.76 3.81
CA TYR A 96 -6.51 -23.13 4.73
C TYR A 96 -7.88 -23.35 4.06
N ALA A 97 -7.96 -23.43 2.73
CA ALA A 97 -9.23 -23.60 2.00
C ALA A 97 -10.01 -24.86 2.42
N GLY A 98 -9.31 -25.92 2.81
CA GLY A 98 -9.90 -27.18 3.29
C GLY A 98 -10.39 -27.15 4.74
N GLU A 99 -10.13 -26.09 5.52
CA GLU A 99 -10.39 -26.05 6.97
C GLU A 99 -11.85 -26.38 7.33
N LEU A 100 -12.81 -25.78 6.62
CA LEU A 100 -14.24 -26.00 6.89
C LEU A 100 -14.65 -27.45 6.63
N LEU A 101 -14.20 -28.01 5.50
CA LEU A 101 -14.47 -29.41 5.15
C LEU A 101 -13.89 -30.35 6.20
N VAL A 102 -12.64 -30.12 6.61
CA VAL A 102 -11.97 -30.93 7.63
C VAL A 102 -12.74 -30.87 8.93
N ARG A 103 -13.12 -29.68 9.38
CA ARG A 103 -13.91 -29.47 10.60
C ARG A 103 -15.23 -30.26 10.58
N ASP A 104 -15.91 -30.30 9.45
CA ASP A 104 -17.19 -31.01 9.29
C ASP A 104 -17.00 -32.54 9.19
N ILE A 105 -15.81 -33.01 8.77
CA ILE A 105 -15.46 -34.43 8.73
C ILE A 105 -15.04 -34.95 10.12
N LEU A 106 -14.44 -34.13 10.99
CA LEU A 106 -13.95 -34.60 12.30
C LEU A 106 -15.01 -35.35 13.15
N PRO A 107 -16.28 -34.90 13.25
CA PRO A 107 -17.32 -35.65 13.95
C PRO A 107 -17.57 -37.06 13.40
N VAL A 108 -17.38 -37.26 12.09
CA VAL A 108 -17.52 -38.59 11.45
C VAL A 108 -16.40 -39.51 11.92
N ILE A 109 -15.17 -38.98 12.03
CA ILE A 109 -14.01 -39.72 12.55
C ILE A 109 -14.23 -40.08 14.01
N ASP A 110 -14.71 -39.15 14.83
CA ASP A 110 -14.98 -39.41 16.25
C ASP A 110 -16.05 -40.51 16.42
N ASN A 111 -17.07 -40.51 15.57
CA ASN A 111 -18.10 -41.55 15.59
C ASN A 111 -17.54 -42.91 15.16
N LEU A 112 -16.60 -42.93 14.21
CA LEU A 112 -15.92 -44.13 13.77
C LEU A 112 -15.02 -44.71 14.87
N GLU A 113 -14.26 -43.85 15.57
CA GLU A 113 -13.48 -44.23 16.75
C GLU A 113 -14.39 -44.80 17.84
N ARG A 114 -15.48 -44.09 18.19
CA ARG A 114 -16.44 -44.54 19.20
C ARG A 114 -17.09 -45.88 18.82
N ALA A 115 -17.39 -46.07 17.54
CA ALA A 115 -17.91 -47.34 17.04
C ALA A 115 -16.88 -48.46 17.23
N LEU A 116 -15.62 -48.25 16.82
CA LEU A 116 -14.53 -49.22 17.00
C LEU A 116 -14.29 -49.56 18.48
N ASP A 117 -14.33 -48.57 19.38
CA ASP A 117 -14.13 -48.79 20.80
C ASP A 117 -15.27 -49.55 21.47
N SER A 118 -16.49 -49.44 20.93
CA SER A 118 -17.66 -50.16 21.44
C SER A 118 -17.67 -51.66 21.12
N VAL A 119 -16.87 -52.11 20.14
CA VAL A 119 -16.85 -53.51 19.70
C VAL A 119 -16.12 -54.39 20.72
N LYS A 120 -16.83 -55.41 21.22
CA LYS A 120 -16.28 -56.36 22.20
C LYS A 120 -15.31 -57.36 21.59
N ASP A 121 -15.64 -57.90 20.41
CA ASP A 121 -14.78 -58.84 19.69
C ASP A 121 -13.95 -58.14 18.61
N LYS A 122 -12.69 -57.86 18.93
CA LYS A 122 -11.73 -57.22 18.01
C LYS A 122 -11.11 -58.20 17.00
N ASN A 123 -11.42 -59.49 17.09
CA ASN A 123 -10.95 -60.48 16.10
C ASN A 123 -11.88 -60.63 14.91
N ASP A 124 -13.09 -60.09 15.00
CA ASP A 124 -14.09 -60.08 13.94
C ASP A 124 -13.54 -59.46 12.63
N ALA A 125 -13.89 -60.07 11.50
CA ALA A 125 -13.38 -59.64 10.20
C ALA A 125 -13.88 -58.24 9.81
N VAL A 126 -15.12 -57.88 10.21
CA VAL A 126 -15.69 -56.55 9.98
C VAL A 126 -14.96 -55.53 10.83
N TYR A 127 -14.67 -55.83 12.11
CA TYR A 127 -13.87 -54.93 12.96
C TYR A 127 -12.52 -54.61 12.32
N LYS A 128 -11.78 -55.61 11.87
CA LYS A 128 -10.47 -55.42 11.22
C LYS A 128 -10.57 -54.63 9.92
N GLY A 129 -11.61 -54.88 9.12
CA GLY A 129 -11.88 -54.11 7.90
C GLY A 129 -12.14 -52.63 8.18
N VAL A 130 -13.00 -52.33 9.14
CA VAL A 130 -13.32 -50.95 9.55
C VAL A 130 -12.11 -50.27 10.20
N GLN A 131 -11.32 -50.99 11.00
CA GLN A 131 -10.09 -50.48 11.59
C GLN A 131 -9.06 -50.08 10.50
N LEU A 132 -8.95 -50.86 9.44
CA LEU A 132 -8.08 -50.54 8.31
C LEU A 132 -8.54 -49.26 7.59
N ILE A 133 -9.85 -49.10 7.38
CA ILE A 133 -10.42 -47.89 6.76
C ILE A 133 -10.14 -46.67 7.65
N TYR A 134 -10.31 -46.80 8.97
CA TYR A 134 -9.98 -45.74 9.91
C TYR A 134 -8.50 -45.34 9.83
N GLN A 135 -7.58 -46.31 9.82
CA GLN A 135 -6.15 -46.02 9.66
C GLN A 135 -5.83 -45.31 8.33
N GLN A 136 -6.41 -45.79 7.22
CA GLN A 136 -6.25 -45.13 5.92
C GLN A 136 -6.77 -43.69 5.93
N LEU A 137 -7.90 -43.44 6.59
CA LEU A 137 -8.45 -42.10 6.74
C LEU A 137 -7.51 -41.18 7.53
N VAL A 138 -6.98 -41.67 8.66
CA VAL A 138 -6.00 -40.92 9.47
C VAL A 138 -4.72 -40.65 8.68
N ASP A 139 -4.25 -41.59 7.88
CA ASP A 139 -3.06 -41.42 7.04
C ASP A 139 -3.28 -40.38 5.93
N VAL A 140 -4.48 -40.35 5.35
CA VAL A 140 -4.88 -39.29 4.39
C VAL A 140 -4.88 -37.92 5.06
N LEU A 141 -5.44 -37.80 6.27
CA LEU A 141 -5.39 -36.55 7.02
C LEU A 141 -3.95 -36.08 7.27
N LYS A 142 -3.08 -36.98 7.74
CA LYS A 142 -1.66 -36.69 7.97
C LYS A 142 -0.95 -36.24 6.70
N LYS A 143 -1.22 -36.88 5.55
CA LYS A 143 -0.67 -36.49 4.24
C LYS A 143 -1.05 -35.07 3.85
N HIS A 144 -2.21 -34.59 4.28
CA HIS A 144 -2.68 -33.23 4.08
C HIS A 144 -2.36 -32.31 5.27
N GLU A 145 -1.36 -32.63 6.08
CA GLU A 145 -0.92 -31.82 7.23
C GLU A 145 -2.01 -31.56 8.27
N ILE A 146 -2.99 -32.45 8.36
CA ILE A 146 -4.00 -32.47 9.42
C ILE A 146 -3.53 -33.48 10.47
N ARG A 147 -3.20 -32.99 11.66
CA ARG A 147 -2.56 -33.78 12.72
C ARG A 147 -3.39 -33.74 13.99
N GLU A 148 -3.42 -34.87 14.69
CA GLU A 148 -4.00 -34.95 16.03
C GLU A 148 -3.14 -34.16 17.03
N ILE A 149 -3.78 -33.48 17.97
CA ILE A 149 -3.11 -32.78 19.07
C ILE A 149 -2.85 -33.80 20.19
N GLU A 150 -1.58 -34.16 20.40
CA GLU A 150 -1.15 -35.03 21.49
C GLU A 150 -1.35 -34.36 22.86
N ALA A 151 -2.49 -34.63 23.50
CA ALA A 151 -2.85 -33.98 24.75
C ALA A 151 -2.57 -34.82 26.00
N LEU A 152 -2.75 -36.15 25.95
CA LEU A 152 -2.67 -37.02 27.13
C LEU A 152 -1.29 -36.93 27.83
N GLY A 153 -1.29 -36.66 29.14
CA GLY A 153 -0.07 -36.55 29.93
C GLY A 153 0.77 -35.29 29.66
N LYS A 154 0.32 -34.37 28.78
CA LYS A 154 0.98 -33.09 28.54
C LYS A 154 0.41 -32.00 29.47
N PRO A 155 1.17 -30.92 29.72
CA PRO A 155 0.64 -29.73 30.38
C PRO A 155 -0.58 -29.19 29.64
N PHE A 156 -1.58 -28.75 30.39
CA PHE A 156 -2.73 -28.08 29.80
C PHE A 156 -2.29 -26.74 29.16
N ASP A 157 -2.81 -26.48 27.95
CA ASP A 157 -2.53 -25.26 27.18
C ASP A 157 -3.84 -24.80 26.53
N PRO A 158 -4.40 -23.66 26.93
CA PRO A 158 -5.65 -23.13 26.38
C PRO A 158 -5.64 -22.91 24.86
N ASN A 159 -4.47 -22.80 24.21
CA ASN A 159 -4.39 -22.65 22.76
C ASN A 159 -4.69 -23.95 22.01
N TYR A 160 -4.49 -25.11 22.65
CA TYR A 160 -4.64 -26.43 22.03
C TYR A 160 -5.70 -27.30 22.71
N HIS A 161 -6.07 -26.97 23.94
CA HIS A 161 -6.89 -27.80 24.82
C HIS A 161 -8.09 -27.02 25.37
N GLU A 162 -9.23 -27.69 25.43
CA GLU A 162 -10.44 -27.20 26.09
C GLU A 162 -10.69 -28.05 27.34
N ALA A 163 -10.50 -27.47 28.53
CA ALA A 163 -10.71 -28.16 29.79
C ALA A 163 -12.20 -28.25 30.11
N VAL A 164 -12.76 -29.46 30.03
CA VAL A 164 -14.19 -29.71 30.30
C VAL A 164 -14.43 -29.95 31.78
N MET A 165 -13.49 -30.61 32.45
CA MET A 165 -13.59 -30.92 33.87
C MET A 165 -12.21 -31.07 34.49
N MET A 166 -12.17 -30.94 35.81
CA MET A 166 -11.00 -31.26 36.62
C MET A 166 -11.25 -32.59 37.34
N VAL A 167 -10.21 -33.43 37.43
CA VAL A 167 -10.27 -34.72 38.09
C VAL A 167 -9.12 -34.85 39.09
N GLU A 168 -9.40 -35.51 40.21
CA GLU A 168 -8.34 -35.95 41.13
C GLU A 168 -7.51 -37.01 40.41
N SER A 169 -6.18 -36.85 40.46
CA SER A 169 -5.26 -37.80 39.84
C SER A 169 -4.04 -37.99 40.74
N GLU A 170 -3.76 -39.25 41.07
CA GLU A 170 -2.53 -39.64 41.76
C GLU A 170 -1.37 -39.85 40.77
N GLU A 171 -1.68 -40.06 39.48
CA GLU A 171 -0.72 -40.36 38.43
C GLU A 171 -0.13 -39.10 37.78
N PHE A 172 -0.94 -38.04 37.64
CA PHE A 172 -0.56 -36.82 36.93
C PHE A 172 -0.40 -35.64 37.88
N LYS A 173 0.58 -34.76 37.58
CA LYS A 173 0.78 -33.51 38.33
C LYS A 173 -0.39 -32.53 38.08
N PRO A 174 -0.67 -31.60 39.01
CA PRO A 174 -1.65 -30.55 38.79
C PRO A 174 -1.42 -29.82 37.46
N ASN A 175 -2.51 -29.42 36.79
CA ASN A 175 -2.48 -28.73 35.51
C ASN A 175 -1.93 -29.57 34.32
N THR A 176 -2.00 -30.90 34.43
CA THR A 176 -1.66 -31.84 33.36
C THR A 176 -2.95 -32.47 32.81
N VAL A 177 -3.01 -32.74 31.53
CA VAL A 177 -4.13 -33.48 30.91
C VAL A 177 -4.12 -34.93 31.41
N ALA A 178 -5.14 -35.30 32.16
CA ALA A 178 -5.32 -36.64 32.72
C ALA A 178 -6.08 -37.58 31.76
N GLU A 179 -7.00 -37.05 30.97
CA GLU A 179 -7.81 -37.84 30.03
C GLU A 179 -8.22 -36.97 28.83
N VAL A 180 -8.27 -37.55 27.64
CA VAL A 180 -8.76 -36.91 26.42
C VAL A 180 -10.13 -37.48 26.10
N LEU A 181 -11.16 -36.63 26.18
CA LEU A 181 -12.55 -36.99 25.89
C LEU A 181 -12.86 -36.92 24.40
N LEU A 182 -12.29 -35.92 23.74
CA LEU A 182 -12.41 -35.71 22.30
C LEU A 182 -11.06 -35.24 21.78
N LYS A 183 -10.56 -35.91 20.75
CA LYS A 183 -9.27 -35.56 20.15
C LYS A 183 -9.34 -34.21 19.44
N GLY A 184 -8.35 -33.37 19.66
CA GLY A 184 -8.15 -32.14 18.93
C GLY A 184 -7.37 -32.39 17.64
N TYR A 185 -7.55 -31.50 16.67
CA TYR A 185 -6.85 -31.56 15.39
C TYR A 185 -6.35 -30.17 14.98
N MET A 186 -5.15 -30.14 14.43
CA MET A 186 -4.52 -28.98 13.81
C MET A 186 -4.36 -29.20 12.30
N TYR A 187 -4.45 -28.14 11.53
CA TYR A 187 -4.16 -28.14 10.10
C TYR A 187 -3.04 -27.15 9.84
N HIS A 188 -1.91 -27.67 9.34
CA HIS A 188 -0.64 -26.95 9.34
C HIS A 188 -0.32 -26.39 10.74
N SER A 189 -0.28 -25.08 10.91
CA SER A 189 -0.01 -24.41 12.19
C SER A 189 -1.27 -23.91 12.91
N LYS A 190 -2.46 -24.11 12.35
CA LYS A 190 -3.73 -23.60 12.89
C LYS A 190 -4.51 -24.71 13.58
N VAL A 191 -5.00 -24.44 14.79
CA VAL A 191 -5.91 -25.35 15.50
C VAL A 191 -7.29 -25.26 14.86
N ILE A 192 -7.80 -26.37 14.33
CA ILE A 192 -9.17 -26.46 13.79
C ILE A 192 -10.16 -26.77 14.91
N ARG A 193 -9.77 -27.70 15.78
CA ARG A 193 -10.56 -28.12 16.94
C ARG A 193 -9.63 -28.41 18.11
N PRO A 194 -9.80 -27.78 19.28
CA PRO A 194 -9.01 -28.11 20.46
C PRO A 194 -9.36 -29.51 20.99
N SER A 195 -8.43 -30.14 21.71
CA SER A 195 -8.72 -31.40 22.40
C SER A 195 -9.59 -31.11 23.62
N MET A 196 -10.73 -31.78 23.76
CA MET A 196 -11.53 -31.71 24.97
C MET A 196 -10.93 -32.64 26.02
N VAL A 197 -10.52 -32.10 27.16
CA VAL A 197 -9.69 -32.80 28.13
C VAL A 197 -10.22 -32.69 29.55
N LYS A 198 -9.86 -33.68 30.36
CA LYS A 198 -9.91 -33.60 31.82
C LYS A 198 -8.53 -33.22 32.33
N VAL A 199 -8.46 -32.24 33.22
CA VAL A 199 -7.20 -31.74 33.78
C VAL A 199 -7.05 -32.24 35.23
N ALA A 200 -5.86 -32.71 35.58
CA ALA A 200 -5.54 -33.10 36.94
C ALA A 200 -5.58 -31.89 37.88
N LYS A 201 -6.34 -32.01 38.96
CA LYS A 201 -6.35 -31.08 40.09
C LYS A 201 -6.09 -31.90 41.34
N ASN A 202 -5.00 -31.57 42.03
CA ASN A 202 -4.69 -32.16 43.33
C ASN A 202 -5.20 -31.22 44.43
#